data_AF-A0A2V6UWP2-F1
#
_entry.id   AF-A0A2V6UWP2-F1
#
_cell.length_a   1.000
_cell.length_b   1.000
_cell.length_c   1.000
_cell.angle_alpha   90.00
_cell.angle_beta   90.00
_cell.angle_gamma   90.00
#
_symmetry.space_group_name_H-M   'P 1'
#
loop_
_entity.id
_entity.type
_entity.pdbx_description
1 polymer ?
#
loop_
_entity_poly.entity_id
_entity_poly.type
_entity_poly.pdbx_seq_one_letter_code
_entity_poly.pdbx_strand_id
1 'polypeptide(L)'
;MGTIAAALAGGAAGAVGGGIVGALIGAGIPEERARRYDRGIREGYIVIGVTPRSEEDAEYFEREWQNCRGEDIYRPSWREAA
;
A
#
# COMPACT_ATOMS: atom_id res chain seq x y z
N MET A 1 16.58 -3.28 19.28
CA MET A 1 16.55 -3.74 17.88
C MET A 1 15.11 -3.64 17.41
N GLY A 2 14.75 -2.42 17.01
CA GLY A 2 13.37 -1.97 16.90
C GLY A 2 12.69 -2.44 15.63
N THR A 3 11.41 -2.72 15.77
CA THR A 3 10.45 -3.35 14.85
C THR A 3 10.32 -2.70 13.46
N ILE A 4 10.86 -1.50 13.25
CA ILE A 4 10.85 -0.83 11.94
C ILE A 4 11.77 -1.56 10.93
N ALA A 5 12.92 -2.08 11.37
CA ALA A 5 13.83 -2.82 10.49
C ALA A 5 13.25 -4.18 10.07
N ALA A 6 12.48 -4.84 10.95
CA ALA A 6 11.82 -6.11 10.64
C ALA A 6 10.63 -5.93 9.68
N ALA A 7 9.89 -4.81 9.79
CA ALA A 7 8.83 -4.46 8.84
C ALA A 7 9.39 -4.24 7.42
N LEU A 8 10.56 -3.63 7.31
CA LEU A 8 11.28 -3.55 6.03
C LEU A 8 11.71 -4.94 5.54
N ALA A 9 12.19 -5.82 6.41
CA ALA A 9 12.61 -7.17 5.99
C ALA A 9 11.46 -8.06 5.46
N GLY A 10 10.21 -7.84 5.91
CA GLY A 10 9.04 -8.61 5.46
C GLY A 10 8.33 -8.05 4.22
N GLY A 11 8.53 -6.77 3.89
CA GLY A 11 7.81 -6.06 2.81
C GLY A 11 8.68 -5.32 1.79
N ALA A 12 10.01 -5.42 1.86
CA ALA A 12 10.94 -4.69 0.98
C ALA A 12 11.45 -5.50 -0.23
N ALA A 13 10.69 -6.47 -0.76
CA ALA A 13 11.14 -7.21 -1.96
C ALA A 13 11.37 -6.30 -3.20
N GLY A 14 10.82 -5.08 -3.24
CA GLY A 14 11.04 -4.15 -4.35
C GLY A 14 12.18 -3.14 -4.20
N ALA A 15 12.85 -3.07 -3.04
CA ALA A 15 13.95 -2.12 -2.86
C ALA A 15 15.23 -2.53 -3.60
N VAL A 16 15.35 -3.81 -4.00
CA VAL A 16 16.60 -4.39 -4.56
C VAL A 16 16.92 -3.88 -5.99
N GLY A 17 16.00 -3.16 -6.65
CA GLY A 17 16.32 -2.54 -7.96
C GLY A 17 15.42 -1.41 -8.48
N GLY A 18 14.24 -1.15 -7.89
CA GLY A 18 13.21 -0.27 -8.48
C GLY A 18 12.71 0.89 -7.61
N GLY A 19 13.31 1.11 -6.44
CA GLY A 19 12.84 2.11 -5.47
C GLY A 19 11.43 1.82 -4.94
N ILE A 20 10.81 2.82 -4.30
CA ILE A 20 9.48 2.63 -3.70
C ILE A 20 8.38 2.38 -4.74
N VAL A 21 8.48 3.01 -5.92
CA VAL A 21 7.55 2.77 -7.04
C VAL A 21 7.59 1.31 -7.48
N GLY A 22 8.80 0.77 -7.70
CA GLY A 22 8.97 -0.64 -8.06
C GLY A 22 8.46 -1.59 -6.98
N ALA A 23 8.63 -1.25 -5.70
CA ALA A 23 8.09 -2.03 -4.59
C ALA A 23 6.57 -2.05 -4.53
N LEU A 24 5.91 -0.92 -4.77
CA LEU A 24 4.46 -0.84 -4.80
C LEU A 24 3.90 -1.63 -6.00
N ILE A 25 4.52 -1.53 -7.18
CA ILE A 25 4.13 -2.33 -8.35
C ILE A 25 4.30 -3.82 -8.08
N GLY A 26 5.43 -4.23 -7.50
CA GLY A 26 5.67 -5.62 -7.12
C GLY A 26 4.68 -6.15 -6.08
N ALA A 27 4.06 -5.28 -5.28
CA ALA A 27 2.99 -5.61 -4.35
C ALA A 27 1.58 -5.62 -4.98
N GLY A 28 1.48 -5.45 -6.31
CA GLY A 28 0.21 -5.47 -7.05
C GLY A 28 -0.49 -4.12 -7.16
N ILE A 29 0.19 -3.01 -6.83
CA ILE A 29 -0.38 -1.66 -6.99
C ILE A 29 -0.11 -1.15 -8.43
N PRO A 30 -1.12 -0.67 -9.16
CA PRO A 30 -0.92 -0.14 -10.52
C PRO A 30 0.11 0.99 -10.58
N GLU A 31 0.91 1.06 -11.65
CA GLU A 31 2.01 2.03 -11.79
C GLU A 31 1.55 3.49 -11.59
N GLU A 32 0.39 3.86 -12.12
CA GLU A 32 -0.15 5.22 -11.98
C GLU A 32 -0.37 5.59 -10.50
N ARG A 33 -0.87 4.66 -9.69
CA ARG A 33 -1.05 4.85 -8.24
C ARG A 33 0.29 4.81 -7.51
N ALA A 34 1.18 3.89 -7.89
CA ALA A 34 2.51 3.80 -7.30
C ALA A 34 3.29 5.11 -7.45
N ARG A 35 3.19 5.79 -8.59
CA ARG A 35 3.78 7.13 -8.80
C ARG A 35 3.10 8.22 -7.97
N ARG A 36 1.78 8.14 -7.77
CA ARG A 36 1.06 9.06 -6.86
C ARG A 36 1.54 8.90 -5.41
N TYR A 37 1.67 7.66 -4.96
CA TYR A 37 2.15 7.33 -3.61
C TYR A 37 3.62 7.75 -3.39
N ASP A 38 4.52 7.55 -4.37
CA ASP A 38 5.90 8.06 -4.30
C ASP A 38 5.92 9.59 -4.14
N ARG A 39 5.07 10.31 -4.87
CA ARG A 39 4.94 11.77 -4.71
C ARG A 39 4.45 12.15 -3.32
N GLY A 40 3.36 11.54 -2.84
CA GLY A 40 2.82 11.80 -1.50
C GLY A 40 3.86 11.54 -0.40
N ILE A 41 4.61 10.44 -0.50
CA ILE A 41 5.67 10.11 0.46
C ILE A 41 6.76 11.18 0.48
N ARG A 42 7.17 11.69 -0.70
CA ARG A 42 8.14 12.80 -0.79
C ARG A 42 7.61 14.10 -0.21
N GLU A 43 6.29 14.30 -0.22
CA GLU A 43 5.60 15.44 0.36
C GLU A 43 5.33 15.28 1.88
N GLY A 44 5.68 14.11 2.46
CA GLY A 44 5.55 13.83 3.90
C GLY A 44 4.32 13.01 4.28
N TYR A 45 3.54 12.52 3.32
CA TYR A 45 2.42 11.62 3.58
C TYR A 45 2.89 10.19 3.89
N ILE A 46 2.03 9.42 4.54
CA ILE A 46 2.28 8.02 4.90
C ILE A 46 1.32 7.13 4.11
N VAL A 47 1.86 6.07 3.51
CA VAL A 47 1.07 5.04 2.81
C VAL A 47 0.93 3.83 3.72
N ILE A 48 -0.31 3.37 3.91
CA ILE A 48 -0.65 2.20 4.72
C ILE A 48 -1.41 1.23 3.82
N GLY A 49 -1.00 -0.04 3.83
CA GLY A 49 -1.67 -1.12 3.13
C GLY A 49 -1.92 -2.30 4.07
N VAL A 50 -3.09 -2.93 3.94
CA VAL A 50 -3.45 -4.15 4.69
C VAL A 50 -3.99 -5.19 3.71
N THR A 51 -3.75 -6.46 4.00
CA THR A 51 -4.38 -7.57 3.28
C THR A 51 -5.59 -8.04 4.09
N PRO A 52 -6.83 -7.74 3.66
CA PRO A 52 -8.03 -8.19 4.36
C PRO A 52 -8.16 -9.72 4.25
N ARG A 53 -8.74 -10.36 5.27
CA ARG A 53 -8.92 -11.83 5.30
C ARG A 53 -10.25 -12.27 4.67
N SER A 54 -11.19 -11.36 4.53
CA SER A 54 -12.53 -11.55 3.96
C SER A 54 -13.03 -10.26 3.28
N GLU A 55 -14.13 -10.34 2.54
CA GLU A 55 -14.79 -9.14 2.00
C GLU A 55 -15.31 -8.22 3.11
N GLU A 56 -15.83 -8.78 4.21
CA GLU A 56 -16.27 -8.04 5.39
C GLU A 56 -15.11 -7.26 6.05
N ASP A 57 -13.92 -7.89 6.15
CA ASP A 57 -12.71 -7.20 6.64
C ASP A 57 -12.33 -6.06 5.68
N ALA A 58 -12.43 -6.26 4.37
CA ALA A 58 -12.12 -5.22 3.38
C ALA A 58 -13.07 -4.02 3.48
N GLU A 59 -14.38 -4.28 3.63
CA GLU A 59 -15.39 -3.25 3.83
C GLU A 59 -15.22 -2.50 5.16
N TYR A 60 -14.85 -3.22 6.23
CA TYR A 60 -14.51 -2.62 7.51
C TYR A 60 -13.35 -1.61 7.35
N PHE A 61 -12.24 -2.01 6.73
CA PHE A 61 -11.08 -1.12 6.56
C PHE A 61 -11.40 0.07 5.68
N GLU A 62 -12.13 -0.12 4.57
CA GLU A 62 -12.54 0.96 3.69
C GLU A 62 -13.36 2.02 4.44
N ARG A 63 -14.36 1.59 5.21
CA ARG A 63 -15.19 2.49 6.02
C ARG A 63 -14.38 3.19 7.10
N GLU A 64 -13.56 2.45 7.85
CA GLU A 64 -12.78 3.04 8.94
C GLU A 64 -11.74 4.04 8.42
N TRP A 65 -11.10 3.78 7.28
CA TRP A 65 -10.18 4.74 6.67
C TRP A 65 -10.89 5.99 6.17
N GLN A 66 -12.08 5.86 5.59
CA GLN A 66 -12.90 7.03 5.22
C GLN A 66 -13.26 7.87 6.46
N ASN A 67 -13.63 7.21 7.57
CA ASN A 67 -13.91 7.88 8.85
C ASN A 67 -12.67 8.60 9.41
N CYS A 68 -11.48 8.01 9.23
CA CYS A 68 -10.20 8.61 9.63
C CYS A 68 -9.70 9.68 8.65
N ARG A 69 -10.48 10.03 7.61
CA ARG A 69 -10.09 10.96 6.54
C ARG A 69 -8.84 10.52 5.79
N GLY A 70 -8.67 9.21 5.58
CA GLY A 70 -7.64 8.68 4.71
C GLY A 70 -7.78 9.25 3.30
N GLU A 71 -6.68 9.73 2.75
CA GLU A 71 -6.61 10.21 1.37
C GLU A 71 -6.25 9.05 0.43
N ASP A 72 -6.72 9.12 -0.83
CA ASP A 72 -6.43 8.12 -1.88
C ASP A 72 -6.73 6.65 -1.53
N ILE A 73 -7.76 6.40 -0.72
CA ILE A 73 -8.20 5.04 -0.33
C ILE A 73 -8.45 4.19 -1.58
N TYR A 74 -7.82 3.02 -1.62
CA TYR A 74 -7.88 2.09 -2.75
C TYR A 74 -8.16 0.67 -2.27
N ARG A 75 -9.25 0.08 -2.78
CA ARG A 75 -9.55 -1.34 -2.65
C ARG A 75 -9.30 -2.02 -4.01
N PRO A 76 -8.29 -2.89 -4.14
CA PRO A 76 -8.07 -3.61 -5.38
C PRO A 76 -9.18 -4.64 -5.62
N SER A 77 -9.81 -4.57 -6.80
CA SER A 77 -10.66 -5.62 -7.36
C SER A 77 -9.76 -6.70 -7.97
N TRP A 78 -9.30 -7.64 -7.16
CA TRP A 78 -8.42 -8.76 -7.56
C TRP A 78 -9.01 -9.72 -8.64
N ARG A 79 -10.16 -9.39 -9.24
CA ARG A 79 -10.71 -10.01 -10.46
C ARG A 79 -10.07 -9.51 -11.75
N GLU A 80 -9.31 -8.42 -11.74
CA GLU A 80 -8.77 -7.79 -12.96
C GLU A 80 -7.24 -7.92 -13.10
N ALA A 81 -6.57 -8.58 -12.16
CA ALA A 81 -5.11 -8.71 -12.11
C ALA A 81 -4.58 -10.11 -12.51
N ALA A 82 -5.42 -10.96 -13.11
CA ALA A 82 -5.07 -12.26 -13.67
C ALA A 82 -5.47 -12.32 -15.15
#